data_AF-A0AAE2XZ06-F1
#
_entry.id   AF-A0AAE2XZ06-F1
#
_cell.length_a   1.000
_cell.length_b   1.000
_cell.length_c   1.000
_cell.angle_alpha   90.00
_cell.angle_beta   90.00
_cell.angle_gamma   90.00
#
_symmetry.space_group_name_H-M   'P 1'
#
loop_
_entity.id
_entity.type
_entity.pdbx_description
1 polymer ?
#
loop_
_entity_poly.entity_id
_entity_poly.type
_entity_poly.pdbx_seq_one_letter_code
_entity_poly.pdbx_strand_id
1 'polypeptide(L)' 'METLSVIKDWVIDGYLDLAVKAENLKCRRAISLADCTCIALAEKYACQALFARKEKEIEEEMKRVPFKVHVMFLEEQQ' A
#
# COMPACT_ATOMS: atom_id res chain seq x y z
N MET A 1 -14.84 -30.48 2.09
CA MET A 1 -15.20 -29.52 1.02
C MET A 1 -15.52 -28.14 1.58
N GLU A 2 -16.24 -28.03 2.71
CA GLU A 2 -16.60 -26.73 3.33
C GLU A 2 -15.40 -25.87 3.75
N THR A 3 -14.32 -26.47 4.28
CA THR A 3 -13.14 -25.74 4.77
C THR A 3 -12.43 -24.95 3.67
N LEU A 4 -12.39 -25.48 2.44
CA LEU A 4 -11.81 -24.78 1.29
C LEU A 4 -12.67 -23.61 0.81
N SER A 5 -14.00 -23.67 1.03
CA SER A 5 -14.90 -22.56 0.71
C SER A 5 -14.67 -21.39 1.65
N VAL A 6 -14.61 -21.64 2.96
CA VAL A 6 -14.38 -20.60 3.98
C VAL A 6 -13.01 -19.93 3.80
N ILE A 7 -11.97 -20.71 3.45
CA ILE A 7 -10.64 -20.16 3.15
C ILE A 7 -10.68 -19.27 1.91
N LYS A 8 -11.41 -19.65 0.86
CA LYS A 8 -11.56 -18.80 -0.34
C LYS A 8 -12.24 -17.49 0.01
N ASP A 9 -13.30 -17.51 0.80
CA ASP A 9 -14.04 -16.30 1.17
C ASP A 9 -13.15 -15.34 1.97
N TRP A 10 -12.34 -15.85 2.91
CA TRP A 10 -11.36 -15.05 3.66
C TRP A 10 -10.25 -14.45 2.79
N VAL A 11 -9.75 -15.23 1.82
CA VAL A 11 -8.73 -14.76 0.88
C VAL A 11 -9.31 -13.70 -0.05
N ILE A 12 -10.54 -13.89 -0.53
CA ILE A 12 -11.24 -12.94 -1.41
C ILE A 12 -11.54 -11.64 -0.65
N ASP A 13 -12.09 -11.71 0.56
CA ASP A 13 -12.36 -10.53 1.38
C ASP A 13 -11.06 -9.78 1.74
N GLY A 14 -10.02 -10.53 2.10
CA GLY A 14 -8.70 -9.98 2.37
C GLY A 14 -8.10 -9.24 1.17
N TYR A 15 -8.26 -9.80 -0.03
CA TYR A 15 -7.80 -9.19 -1.27
C TYR A 15 -8.64 -7.99 -1.68
N LEU A 16 -9.98 -8.09 -1.57
CA LEU A 16 -10.91 -7.03 -1.91
C LEU A 16 -10.70 -5.79 -1.02
N ASP A 17 -10.54 -5.99 0.30
CA ASP A 17 -10.21 -4.91 1.23
C ASP A 17 -8.91 -4.19 0.85
N LEU A 18 -7.88 -4.93 0.43
CA LEU A 18 -6.61 -4.34 0.01
C LEU A 18 -6.76 -3.55 -1.29
N ALA A 19 -7.45 -4.12 -2.29
CA ALA A 19 -7.69 -3.47 -3.58
C ALA A 19 -8.47 -2.16 -3.42
N VAL A 20 -9.57 -2.19 -2.65
CA VAL A 20 -10.38 -1.00 -2.37
C VAL A 20 -9.57 0.06 -1.64
N LYS A 21 -8.70 -0.31 -0.69
CA LYS A 21 -7.80 0.65 -0.02
C LYS A 21 -6.81 1.29 -0.99
N ALA A 22 -6.17 0.49 -1.85
CA ALA A 22 -5.22 0.99 -2.84
C ALA A 22 -5.89 1.94 -3.85
N GLU A 23 -7.07 1.59 -4.35
CA GLU A 23 -7.84 2.41 -5.28
C GLU A 23 -8.30 3.73 -4.64
N ASN A 24 -8.81 3.69 -3.40
CA ASN A 24 -9.15 4.90 -2.66
C ASN A 24 -7.94 5.81 -2.45
N LEU A 25 -6.76 5.23 -2.19
CA LEU A 25 -5.52 5.99 -2.08
C LEU A 25 -5.15 6.63 -3.42
N LYS A 26 -5.25 5.89 -4.53
CA LYS A 26 -5.01 6.40 -5.89
C LYS A 26 -5.93 7.56 -6.27
N CYS A 27 -7.20 7.49 -5.90
CA CYS A 27 -8.15 8.60 -6.12
C CYS A 27 -7.77 9.87 -5.36
N ARG A 28 -6.99 9.75 -4.27
CA ARG A 28 -6.59 10.87 -3.39
C ARG A 28 -5.15 11.32 -3.62
N ARG A 29 -4.33 10.52 -4.29
CA ARG A 29 -2.87 10.66 -4.38
C ARG A 29 -2.40 10.57 -5.84
N ALA A 30 -1.54 11.47 -6.26
CA ALA A 30 -0.92 11.45 -7.59
C ALA A 30 0.33 10.55 -7.65
N ILE A 31 0.22 9.30 -7.20
CA ILE A 31 1.24 8.24 -7.33
C ILE A 31 0.68 7.05 -8.13
N SER A 32 1.51 6.08 -8.49
CA SER A 32 1.07 4.90 -9.23
C SER A 32 0.15 3.99 -8.40
N LEU A 33 -0.65 3.15 -9.06
CA LEU A 33 -1.49 2.16 -8.35
C LEU A 33 -0.64 1.11 -7.63
N ALA A 34 0.55 0.78 -8.17
CA ALA A 34 1.48 -0.14 -7.54
C ALA A 34 1.99 0.43 -6.19
N ASP A 35 2.35 1.71 -6.17
CA ASP A 35 2.78 2.40 -4.93
C ASP A 35 1.63 2.50 -3.92
N CYS A 36 0.42 2.79 -4.40
CA CYS A 36 -0.77 2.78 -3.55
C CYS A 36 -1.00 1.42 -2.91
N THR A 37 -0.78 0.34 -3.67
CA THR A 37 -0.89 -1.03 -3.16
C THR A 37 0.19 -1.33 -2.13
N CYS A 38 1.44 -0.90 -2.36
CA CYS A 38 2.53 -1.04 -1.40
C CYS A 38 2.20 -0.34 -0.06
N ILE A 39 1.72 0.90 -0.13
CA ILE A 39 1.33 1.69 1.05
C ILE A 39 0.13 1.06 1.76
N ALA A 40 -0.91 0.66 1.02
CA ALA A 40 -2.10 0.02 1.59
C ALA A 40 -1.76 -1.32 2.27
N LEU A 41 -0.81 -2.08 1.71
CA LEU A 41 -0.31 -3.31 2.28
C LEU A 41 0.43 -3.03 3.59
N ALA A 42 1.29 -2.02 3.61
CA ALA A 42 2.00 -1.59 4.82
C ALA A 42 1.02 -1.14 5.92
N GLU A 43 -0.04 -0.39 5.56
CA GLU A 43 -1.10 0.02 6.49
C GLU A 43 -1.84 -1.21 7.05
N LYS A 44 -2.16 -2.19 6.19
CA LYS A 44 -2.91 -3.40 6.57
C LYS A 44 -2.13 -4.28 7.56
N TYR A 45 -0.82 -4.40 7.39
CA TYR A 45 0.02 -5.25 8.23
C TYR A 45 0.83 -4.48 9.29
N ALA A 46 0.54 -3.19 9.48
CA ALA A 46 1.22 -2.32 10.43
C ALA A 46 2.75 -2.37 10.31
N CYS A 47 3.25 -2.37 9.07
CA CYS A 47 4.69 -2.37 8.77
C CYS A 47 5.10 -1.12 7.96
N GLN A 48 6.37 -1.06 7.56
CA GLN A 48 6.93 0.06 6.81
C GLN A 48 6.75 -0.16 5.30
N ALA A 49 6.46 0.91 4.55
CA ALA A 49 6.45 0.87 3.10
C ALA A 49 7.87 1.12 2.57
N LEU A 50 8.48 0.12 1.93
CA LEU A 50 9.83 0.21 1.40
C LEU A 50 9.79 0.49 -0.11
N PHE A 51 10.49 1.54 -0.53
CA PHE A 51 10.73 1.86 -1.93
C PHE A 51 12.23 1.81 -2.23
N ALA A 52 12.59 1.49 -3.46
CA ALA A 52 14.00 1.45 -3.85
C ALA A 52 14.63 2.86 -3.86
N ARG A 53 13.88 3.86 -4.34
CA ARG A 53 14.35 5.23 -4.56
C ARG A 53 13.28 6.26 -4.20
N LYS A 54 13.68 7.50 -3.95
CA LYS A 54 12.80 8.66 -3.78
C LYS A 54 12.28 9.13 -5.12
N GLU A 55 11.23 8.48 -5.59
CA GLU A 55 10.54 8.93 -6.79
C GLU A 55 9.81 10.25 -6.51
N LYS A 56 9.89 11.17 -7.47
CA LYS A 56 9.37 12.54 -7.35
C LYS A 56 7.90 12.58 -6.89
N GLU A 57 7.06 11.71 -7.45
CA GLU A 57 5.64 11.64 -7.13
C GLU A 57 5.40 11.28 -5.65
N ILE A 58 6.19 10.34 -5.12
CA ILE A 58 6.10 9.92 -3.72
C ILE A 58 6.55 11.07 -2.82
N GLU A 59 7.66 11.73 -3.12
CA GLU A 59 8.14 12.87 -2.34
C GLU A 59 7.14 14.03 -2.32
N GLU A 60 6.55 14.35 -3.47
CA GLU A 60 5.53 15.41 -3.60
C GLU A 60 4.28 15.06 -2.78
N GLU A 61 3.82 13.81 -2.84
CA GLU A 61 2.66 13.37 -2.07
C GLU A 61 2.92 13.33 -0.56
N MET A 62 4.13 12.92 -0.13
CA MET A 62 4.53 12.96 1.28
C MET A 62 4.55 14.39 1.83
N LYS A 63 5.01 15.36 1.04
CA LYS A 63 5.00 16.79 1.40
C LYS A 63 3.59 17.36 1.45
N ARG A 64 2.72 16.93 0.53
CA ARG A 64 1.33 17.39 0.44
C ARG A 64 0.51 16.92 1.65
N VAL A 65 0.53 15.62 1.92
CA VAL A 65 -0.10 15.01 3.10
C VAL A 65 0.72 13.78 3.51
N PRO A 66 1.20 13.66 4.75
CA PRO A 66 1.93 12.46 5.17
C PRO A 66 1.13 11.17 4.98
N PHE A 67 1.80 10.06 4.68
CA PHE A 67 1.17 8.74 4.72
C PHE A 67 0.98 8.28 6.17
N LYS A 68 0.04 7.35 6.41
CA LYS A 68 -0.19 6.79 7.74
C LYS A 68 0.88 5.79 8.17
N VAL A 69 1.67 5.32 7.22
CA VAL A 69 2.81 4.43 7.42
C VAL A 69 4.11 5.19 7.28
N HIS A 70 5.13 4.68 7.94
CA HIS A 70 6.49 5.14 7.72
C HIS A 70 6.98 4.62 6.36
N VAL A 71 7.41 5.54 5.50
CA VAL A 71 7.99 5.26 4.20
C VAL A 71 9.51 5.26 4.34
N MET A 72 10.16 4.20 3.90
CA MET A 72 11.62 4.08 3.84
C MET A 72 12.11 3.95 2.41
N PHE A 73 13.32 4.44 2.16
CA PHE A 73 13.98 4.32 0.86
C PHE A 73 15.27 3.53 0.99
N LEU A 74 15.46 2.52 0.14
CA LEU A 74 16.65 1.68 0.15
C LEU A 74 17.91 2.50 -0.17
N GLU A 75 17.83 3.47 -1.08
CA GLU A 75 18.94 4.35 -1.45
C GLU A 75 19.49 5.19 -0.29
N GLU A 76 18.75 5.37 0.80
CA GLU A 76 19.23 6.07 2.00
C GLU A 76 20.00 5.17 2.97
N GLN A 77 19.99 3.86 2.73
CA GLN A 77 20.61 2.84 3.57
C GLN A 77 21.88 2.23 2.93
N GLN A 78 22.32 2.81 1.80
CA GLN A 78 23.49 2.37 1.03
C GLN A 78 24.66 3.35 1.13
#